data_AF-A0A7S2VMX6-F1
#
_entry.id   AF-A0A7S2VMX6-F1
#
_cell.length_a   1.000
_cell.length_b   1.000
_cell.length_c   1.000
_cell.angle_alpha   90.00
_cell.angle_beta   90.00
_cell.angle_gamma   90.00
#
_symmetry.space_group_name_H-M   'P 1'
#
loop_
_entity.id
_entity.type
_entity.pdbx_description
1 polymer ?
#
loop_
_entity_poly.entity_id
_entity_poly.type
_entity_poly.pdbx_seq_one_letter_code
_entity_poly.pdbx_strand_id
1 'polypeptide(L)'
;RSSRGRSRSPKRPAASAKQAAASGADETADKRKIWEKLQGIAKPEPEKPKPAETPPEPKQAEAPRVGWLPEGARCSRCEKTVVERGGVYCSRRRANGEFVGCFVEICWKCMNKGSKDEIGGIRTSKTEFSSLGPDAWWMHERCMTPEDKRSYFGEEEDDDVGKPKDAEESDEEPGTFAWE
;
A
#
# COMPACT_ATOMS: atom_id res chain seq x y z
N ARG A 1 47.98 -0.96 24.14
CA ARG A 1 48.13 0.17 25.10
C ARG A 1 47.53 1.41 24.43
N SER A 2 46.62 2.14 25.09
CA SER A 2 45.92 3.36 24.61
C SER A 2 44.86 3.12 23.51
N SER A 3 43.66 3.71 23.50
CA SER A 3 43.01 4.75 24.33
C SER A 3 41.49 4.67 24.03
N ARG A 4 40.63 4.40 25.01
CA ARG A 4 39.78 5.39 25.71
C ARG A 4 38.98 6.35 24.80
N GLY A 5 37.66 6.14 24.79
CA GLY A 5 36.73 7.21 25.18
C GLY A 5 35.69 7.65 24.13
N ARG A 6 34.41 7.43 24.45
CA ARG A 6 33.37 8.45 24.70
C ARG A 6 32.03 7.74 24.97
N SER A 7 31.58 7.69 26.23
CA SER A 7 30.70 8.68 26.87
C SER A 7 29.27 8.58 26.33
N ARG A 8 28.42 7.74 26.96
CA ARG A 8 27.42 8.13 27.97
C ARG A 8 26.40 9.16 27.47
N SER A 9 25.15 8.72 27.31
CA SER A 9 23.98 9.49 27.74
C SER A 9 22.83 8.56 28.10
N PRO A 10 22.67 8.23 29.40
CA PRO A 10 21.44 7.65 29.91
C PRO A 10 20.48 8.74 30.41
N LYS A 11 19.18 8.45 30.28
CA LYS A 11 18.10 8.87 31.17
C LYS A 11 17.57 10.31 31.00
N ARG A 12 16.29 10.40 30.60
CA ARG A 12 15.36 11.35 31.23
C ARG A 12 14.07 10.64 31.66
N PRO A 13 13.46 11.11 32.77
CA PRO A 13 12.65 10.30 33.66
C PRO A 13 11.16 10.32 33.33
N ALA A 14 10.48 9.27 33.78
CA ALA A 14 9.08 9.30 34.13
C ALA A 14 8.86 10.21 35.35
N ALA A 15 7.78 11.01 35.36
CA ALA A 15 6.76 10.99 36.41
C ALA A 15 5.89 12.25 36.39
N SER A 16 4.62 11.99 36.72
CA SER A 16 3.70 12.86 37.46
C SER A 16 3.02 14.01 36.73
N ALA A 17 1.78 14.37 37.06
CA ALA A 17 0.68 13.77 37.80
C ALA A 17 -0.44 14.83 37.78
N LYS A 18 -1.68 14.39 37.99
CA LYS A 18 -2.85 15.18 38.40
C LYS A 18 -3.41 16.16 37.35
N GLN A 19 -4.62 15.88 36.90
CA GLN A 19 -5.79 16.51 37.53
C GLN A 19 -7.03 15.62 37.40
N ALA A 20 -7.76 15.60 38.51
CA ALA A 20 -9.01 14.91 38.75
C ALA A 20 -10.20 15.86 38.51
N ALA A 21 -11.39 15.25 38.41
CA ALA A 21 -12.71 15.83 38.64
C ALA A 21 -13.29 16.80 37.59
N ALA A 22 -14.19 16.26 36.78
CA ALA A 22 -15.48 16.90 36.49
C ALA A 22 -16.50 15.82 36.11
N SER A 23 -17.16 15.30 37.13
CA SER A 23 -18.40 14.52 37.02
C SER A 23 -19.54 15.48 36.71
N GLY A 24 -20.42 15.08 35.78
CA GLY A 24 -21.78 15.61 35.71
C GLY A 24 -22.07 16.43 34.45
N ALA A 25 -22.69 15.77 33.46
CA ALA A 25 -23.85 16.26 32.71
C ALA A 25 -23.98 15.52 31.36
N ASP A 26 -24.32 14.22 31.37
CA ASP A 26 -24.94 13.61 30.19
C ASP A 26 -25.99 12.54 30.56
N GLU A 27 -26.71 12.74 31.67
CA GLU A 27 -27.84 11.89 32.08
C GLU A 27 -29.18 12.39 31.49
N THR A 28 -29.13 13.18 30.41
CA THR A 28 -30.33 13.73 29.76
C THR A 28 -30.59 13.14 28.37
N ALA A 29 -29.61 12.45 27.76
CA ALA A 29 -29.79 11.80 26.46
C ALA A 29 -30.53 10.45 26.55
N ASP A 30 -30.47 9.75 27.69
CA ASP A 30 -31.08 8.42 27.84
C ASP A 30 -32.60 8.46 28.06
N LYS A 31 -33.12 9.55 28.62
CA LYS A 31 -34.57 9.70 28.91
C LYS A 31 -35.43 9.89 27.64
N ARG A 32 -34.85 10.39 26.53
CA ARG A 32 -35.57 10.49 25.24
C ARG A 32 -35.78 9.13 24.57
N LYS A 33 -34.83 8.20 24.72
CA LYS A 33 -34.96 6.84 24.13
C LYS A 33 -35.99 5.98 24.84
N ILE A 34 -36.27 6.25 26.11
CA ILE A 34 -37.24 5.49 26.91
C ILE A 34 -38.69 5.85 26.55
N TRP A 35 -38.99 7.09 26.12
CA TRP A 35 -40.31 7.47 25.62
C TRP A 35 -40.62 6.94 24.21
N GLU A 36 -39.61 6.83 23.34
CA GLU A 36 -39.78 6.33 21.96
C GLU A 36 -40.11 4.83 21.92
N LYS A 37 -39.71 4.07 22.96
CA LYS A 37 -39.95 2.62 23.07
C LYS A 37 -41.34 2.25 23.60
N LEU A 38 -42.11 3.21 24.11
CA LEU A 38 -43.43 3.00 24.73
C LEU A 38 -44.62 3.34 23.82
N GLN A 39 -44.41 4.00 22.68
CA GLN A 39 -45.46 4.24 21.69
C GLN A 39 -45.62 3.03 20.76
N GLY A 40 -45.95 1.87 21.35
CA GLY A 40 -46.33 0.64 20.64
C GLY A 40 -47.50 0.85 19.69
N ILE A 41 -47.20 1.42 18.52
CA ILE A 41 -48.07 1.51 17.36
C ILE A 41 -47.43 0.59 16.34
N ALA A 42 -47.76 -0.70 16.48
CA ALA A 42 -47.72 -1.63 15.36
C ALA A 42 -48.66 -1.05 14.30
N LYS A 43 -48.10 -0.26 13.38
CA LYS A 43 -48.78 0.14 12.17
C LYS A 43 -48.87 -1.13 11.31
N PRO A 44 -50.06 -1.69 11.05
CA PRO A 44 -50.18 -2.80 10.13
C PRO A 44 -49.63 -2.32 8.79
N GLU A 45 -48.53 -2.93 8.37
CA GLU A 45 -47.90 -2.64 7.09
C GLU A 45 -48.88 -3.10 6.00
N PRO A 46 -49.46 -2.19 5.20
CA PRO A 46 -50.29 -2.58 4.08
C PRO A 46 -49.40 -3.32 3.07
N GLU A 47 -49.81 -4.54 2.71
CA GLU A 47 -49.17 -5.35 1.68
C GLU A 47 -48.93 -4.50 0.43
N LYS A 48 -47.67 -4.11 0.24
CA LYS A 48 -47.20 -3.40 -0.94
C LYS A 48 -47.39 -4.34 -2.14
N PRO A 49 -48.10 -3.92 -3.21
CA PRO A 49 -48.17 -4.70 -4.43
C PRO A 49 -46.75 -4.97 -4.94
N LYS A 50 -46.48 -6.22 -5.31
CA LYS A 50 -45.21 -6.67 -5.92
C LYS A 50 -44.75 -5.63 -6.95
N PRO A 51 -43.64 -4.91 -6.71
CA PRO A 51 -43.11 -4.01 -7.71
C PRO A 51 -42.66 -4.86 -8.90
N ALA A 52 -43.20 -4.51 -10.06
CA ALA A 52 -42.76 -4.96 -11.36
C ALA A 52 -41.23 -4.86 -11.45
N GLU A 53 -40.63 -5.88 -12.08
CA GLU A 53 -39.21 -5.96 -12.43
C GLU A 53 -38.70 -4.59 -12.90
N THR A 54 -37.96 -3.92 -12.01
CA THR A 54 -37.14 -2.78 -12.37
C THR A 54 -36.11 -3.29 -13.40
N PRO A 55 -35.99 -2.65 -14.57
CA PRO A 55 -34.91 -2.93 -15.51
C PRO A 55 -33.58 -2.93 -14.74
N PRO A 56 -32.69 -3.92 -14.97
CA PRO A 56 -31.47 -4.06 -14.18
C PRO A 56 -30.71 -2.73 -14.21
N GLU A 57 -30.54 -2.11 -13.04
CA GLU A 57 -29.65 -0.97 -12.89
C GLU A 57 -28.34 -1.31 -13.61
N PRO A 58 -27.82 -0.41 -14.47
CA PRO A 58 -26.58 -0.65 -15.16
C PRO A 58 -25.55 -0.94 -14.07
N LYS A 59 -25.07 -2.19 -14.02
CA LYS A 59 -23.95 -2.60 -13.18
C LYS A 59 -22.92 -1.51 -13.32
N GLN A 60 -22.76 -0.70 -12.27
CA GLN A 60 -21.81 0.40 -12.25
C GLN A 60 -20.50 -0.23 -12.68
N ALA A 61 -20.05 0.10 -13.89
CA ALA A 61 -18.86 -0.49 -14.46
C ALA A 61 -17.76 -0.22 -13.45
N GLU A 62 -17.35 -1.26 -12.72
CA GLU A 62 -16.42 -1.13 -11.61
C GLU A 62 -15.21 -0.40 -12.16
N ALA A 63 -14.97 0.80 -11.64
CA ALA A 63 -13.94 1.67 -12.18
C ALA A 63 -12.63 0.86 -12.29
N PRO A 64 -11.94 0.93 -13.44
CA PRO A 64 -10.81 0.07 -13.70
C PRO A 64 -9.78 0.22 -12.58
N ARG A 65 -9.58 -0.85 -11.81
CA ARG A 65 -8.68 -0.87 -10.65
C ARG A 65 -7.24 -1.06 -11.14
N VAL A 66 -6.75 -0.15 -11.97
CA VAL A 66 -5.39 -0.16 -12.53
C VAL A 66 -4.76 1.22 -12.39
N GLY A 67 -3.47 1.22 -12.07
CA GLY A 67 -2.66 2.42 -12.02
C GLY A 67 -2.82 3.17 -10.69
N TRP A 68 -3.12 4.46 -10.80
CA TRP A 68 -3.19 5.36 -9.65
C TRP A 68 -4.31 5.02 -8.69
N LEU A 69 -4.00 5.08 -7.40
CA LEU A 69 -4.99 4.96 -6.34
C LEU A 69 -5.81 6.27 -6.24
N PRO A 70 -7.16 6.23 -6.33
CA PRO A 70 -7.99 7.42 -6.25
C PRO A 70 -7.93 8.03 -4.84
N GLU A 71 -8.32 9.30 -4.75
CA GLU A 71 -8.48 9.94 -3.45
C GLU A 71 -9.53 9.22 -2.59
N GLY A 72 -9.28 9.10 -1.28
CA GLY A 72 -10.21 8.46 -0.36
C GLY A 72 -10.03 6.95 -0.18
N ALA A 73 -9.29 6.28 -1.07
CA ALA A 73 -8.95 4.86 -0.93
C ALA A 73 -8.01 4.60 0.25
N ARG A 74 -7.98 3.37 0.78
CA ARG A 74 -7.26 3.04 2.01
C ARG A 74 -6.15 2.03 1.74
N CYS A 75 -4.91 2.43 2.04
CA CYS A 75 -3.77 1.53 1.91
C CYS A 75 -3.99 0.27 2.76
N SER A 76 -3.96 -0.93 2.17
CA SER A 76 -4.25 -2.18 2.89
C SER A 76 -3.23 -2.52 3.97
N ARG A 77 -2.07 -1.84 3.97
CA ARG A 77 -0.97 -2.10 4.91
C ARG A 77 -0.94 -1.16 6.11
N CYS A 78 -1.30 0.10 5.94
CA CYS A 78 -1.32 1.08 7.04
C CYS A 78 -2.71 1.63 7.33
N GLU A 79 -3.72 1.22 6.56
CA GLU A 79 -5.14 1.57 6.66
C GLU A 79 -5.43 3.08 6.56
N LYS A 80 -4.41 3.88 6.24
CA LYS A 80 -4.53 5.32 6.06
C LYS A 80 -5.17 5.62 4.72
N THR A 81 -6.08 6.58 4.75
CA THR A 81 -6.64 7.18 3.55
C THR A 81 -5.56 7.88 2.75
N VAL A 82 -5.60 7.64 1.45
CA VAL A 82 -4.63 8.14 0.51
C VAL A 82 -5.18 9.41 -0.15
N VAL A 83 -4.32 10.41 -0.29
CA VAL A 83 -4.61 11.64 -1.05
C VAL A 83 -4.59 11.36 -2.55
N GLU A 84 -5.00 12.32 -3.37
CA GLU A 84 -4.92 12.20 -4.84
C GLU A 84 -3.54 11.68 -5.30
N ARG A 85 -3.52 10.56 -6.03
CA ARG A 85 -2.29 9.91 -6.54
C ARG A 85 -1.28 9.54 -5.44
N GLY A 86 -1.76 9.20 -4.24
CA GLY A 86 -0.89 8.87 -3.11
C GLY A 86 -0.49 7.40 -3.00
N GLY A 87 -0.85 6.58 -3.99
CA GLY A 87 -0.52 5.16 -4.06
C GLY A 87 -0.84 4.56 -5.43
N VAL A 88 -0.69 3.24 -5.51
CA VAL A 88 -0.98 2.45 -6.71
C VAL A 88 -1.70 1.16 -6.35
N TYR A 89 -2.44 0.63 -7.32
CA TYR A 89 -3.00 -0.71 -7.28
C TYR A 89 -1.96 -1.74 -7.76
N CYS A 90 -1.92 -2.90 -7.11
CA CYS A 90 -1.23 -4.07 -7.65
C CYS A 90 -2.10 -4.72 -8.74
N SER A 91 -2.00 -4.23 -9.97
CA SER A 91 -2.72 -4.77 -11.11
C SER A 91 -2.15 -4.29 -12.45
N ARG A 92 -2.36 -5.12 -13.48
CA ARG A 92 -2.05 -4.80 -14.89
C ARG A 92 -3.23 -5.19 -15.78
N ARG A 93 -3.43 -4.41 -16.85
CA ARG A 93 -4.31 -4.79 -17.96
C ARG A 93 -3.52 -5.57 -19.02
N ARG A 94 -3.91 -6.81 -19.32
CA ARG A 94 -3.32 -7.60 -20.41
C ARG A 94 -3.87 -7.18 -21.77
N ALA A 95 -3.21 -7.61 -22.84
CA ALA A 95 -3.67 -7.42 -24.22
C ALA A 95 -5.09 -7.99 -24.44
N ASN A 96 -5.45 -9.06 -23.74
CA ASN A 96 -6.79 -9.67 -23.76
C ASN A 96 -7.87 -8.82 -23.05
N GLY A 97 -7.49 -7.72 -22.40
CA GLY A 97 -8.38 -6.88 -21.60
C GLY A 97 -8.62 -7.38 -20.17
N GLU A 98 -8.12 -8.55 -19.81
CA GLU A 98 -8.19 -9.08 -18.45
C GLU A 98 -7.25 -8.33 -17.50
N PHE A 99 -7.73 -8.14 -16.27
CA PHE A 99 -6.94 -7.57 -15.19
C PHE A 99 -6.31 -8.67 -14.36
N VAL A 100 -5.01 -8.58 -14.14
CA VAL A 100 -4.25 -9.55 -13.35
C VAL A 100 -3.57 -8.84 -12.19
N GLY A 101 -3.52 -9.50 -11.03
CA GLY A 101 -2.90 -8.99 -9.81
C GLY A 101 -3.70 -9.34 -8.57
N CYS A 102 -3.22 -8.90 -7.42
CA CYS A 102 -3.95 -9.08 -6.16
C CYS A 102 -4.89 -7.90 -5.84
N PHE A 103 -4.85 -6.82 -6.62
CA PHE A 103 -5.70 -5.63 -6.46
C PHE A 103 -5.56 -4.93 -5.10
N VAL A 104 -4.46 -5.19 -4.39
CA VAL A 104 -4.15 -4.57 -3.11
C VAL A 104 -3.73 -3.12 -3.32
N GLU A 105 -4.21 -2.25 -2.43
CA GLU A 105 -3.97 -0.81 -2.45
C GLU A 105 -2.73 -0.48 -1.61
N ILE A 106 -1.70 0.09 -2.21
CA ILE A 106 -0.46 0.44 -1.49
C ILE A 106 -0.14 1.92 -1.66
N CYS A 107 0.02 2.63 -0.54
CA CYS A 107 0.52 4.01 -0.55
C CYS A 107 2.05 4.06 -0.71
N TRP A 108 2.56 5.17 -1.25
CA TRP A 108 4.01 5.36 -1.48
C TRP A 108 4.87 5.18 -0.23
N LYS A 109 4.37 5.57 0.95
CA LYS A 109 5.07 5.39 2.23
C LYS A 109 5.24 3.90 2.58
N CYS A 110 4.21 3.10 2.35
CA CYS A 110 4.26 1.65 2.58
C CYS A 110 5.08 0.94 1.50
N MET A 111 5.03 1.42 0.25
CA MET A 111 5.85 0.90 -0.83
C MET A 111 7.35 1.04 -0.52
N ASN A 112 7.78 2.21 -0.06
CA ASN A 112 9.19 2.47 0.27
C ASN A 112 9.67 1.75 1.54
N LYS A 113 8.78 1.55 2.53
CA LYS A 113 9.11 0.92 3.82
C LYS A 113 8.90 -0.59 3.85
N GLY A 114 8.16 -1.14 2.90
CA GLY A 114 7.80 -2.56 2.93
C GLY A 114 9.02 -3.46 2.85
N SER A 115 8.87 -4.66 3.42
CA SER A 115 9.85 -5.73 3.26
C SER A 115 9.96 -6.13 1.78
N LYS A 116 11.15 -6.60 1.37
CA LYS A 116 11.32 -7.19 0.04
C LYS A 116 10.46 -8.45 -0.12
N ASP A 117 10.18 -9.16 0.96
CA ASP A 117 9.34 -10.35 0.92
C ASP A 117 7.91 -10.04 0.48
N GLU A 118 7.28 -9.00 1.02
CA GLU A 118 5.87 -8.74 0.72
C GLU A 118 5.67 -7.97 -0.59
N ILE A 119 6.51 -6.95 -0.84
CA ILE A 119 6.34 -6.05 -1.98
C ILE A 119 7.14 -6.53 -3.20
N GLY A 120 8.25 -7.21 -2.96
CA GLY A 120 9.25 -7.55 -3.97
C GLY A 120 10.38 -6.54 -4.04
N GLY A 121 11.29 -6.78 -4.99
CA GLY A 121 12.36 -5.88 -5.38
C GLY A 121 11.92 -4.71 -6.26
N ILE A 122 10.77 -4.84 -6.93
CA ILE A 122 10.27 -3.84 -7.90
C ILE A 122 9.54 -2.73 -7.15
N ARG A 123 10.27 -1.64 -6.88
CA ARG A 123 9.74 -0.44 -6.23
C ARG A 123 9.66 0.69 -7.23
N THR A 124 8.58 1.44 -7.15
CA THR A 124 8.41 2.66 -7.95
C THR A 124 8.22 3.85 -7.03
N SER A 125 8.74 4.99 -7.45
CA SER A 125 8.48 6.27 -6.83
C SER A 125 7.30 6.95 -7.51
N LYS A 126 6.65 7.88 -6.79
CA LYS A 126 5.58 8.72 -7.34
C LYS A 126 6.03 9.45 -8.62
N THR A 127 7.29 9.88 -8.67
CA THR A 127 7.86 10.59 -9.81
C THR A 127 8.03 9.67 -11.02
N GLU A 128 8.59 8.48 -10.84
CA GLU A 128 8.74 7.50 -11.93
C GLU A 128 7.38 7.08 -12.47
N PHE A 129 6.43 6.79 -11.58
CA PHE A 129 5.09 6.39 -11.97
C PHE A 129 4.34 7.49 -12.71
N SER A 130 4.60 8.76 -12.37
CA SER A 130 4.06 9.91 -13.11
C SER A 130 4.70 10.09 -14.49
N SER A 131 5.97 9.75 -14.65
CA SER A 131 6.66 9.82 -15.94
C SER A 131 6.19 8.72 -16.90
N LEU A 132 5.80 7.55 -16.37
CA LEU A 132 5.24 6.44 -17.17
C LEU A 132 3.88 6.78 -17.83
N GLY A 133 3.16 7.78 -17.32
CA GLY A 133 1.93 8.28 -17.93
C GLY A 133 0.63 7.64 -17.41
N PRO A 134 -0.49 7.81 -18.14
CA PRO A 134 -1.82 7.37 -17.68
C PRO A 134 -2.04 5.86 -17.73
N ASP A 135 -1.32 5.14 -18.61
CA ASP A 135 -1.35 3.68 -18.72
C ASP A 135 -0.28 3.01 -17.84
N ALA A 136 0.32 3.76 -16.91
CA ALA A 136 1.26 3.22 -15.96
C ALA A 136 0.58 2.14 -15.09
N TRP A 137 1.25 1.00 -14.94
CA TRP A 137 0.80 -0.11 -14.12
C TRP A 137 1.95 -0.58 -13.22
N TRP A 138 1.59 -1.17 -12.09
CA TRP A 138 2.57 -1.72 -11.15
C TRP A 138 1.98 -2.96 -10.50
N MET A 139 2.84 -3.95 -10.22
CA MET A 139 2.47 -5.18 -9.55
C MET A 139 3.55 -5.59 -8.57
N HIS A 140 3.18 -6.32 -7.52
CA HIS A 140 4.15 -7.01 -6.68
C HIS A 140 4.97 -7.98 -7.51
N GLU A 141 6.23 -8.15 -7.14
CA GLU A 141 7.10 -9.12 -7.82
C GLU A 141 6.54 -10.56 -7.75
N ARG A 142 5.85 -10.90 -6.66
CA ARG A 142 5.16 -12.19 -6.48
C ARG A 142 3.93 -12.34 -7.37
N CYS A 143 3.30 -11.24 -7.76
CA CYS A 143 2.13 -11.24 -8.64
C CYS A 143 2.51 -11.21 -10.12
N MET A 144 3.74 -10.82 -10.46
CA MET A 144 4.22 -10.83 -11.83
C MET A 144 4.52 -12.24 -12.32
N THR A 145 4.00 -12.58 -13.50
CA THR A 145 4.49 -13.75 -14.25
C THR A 145 5.87 -13.45 -14.86
N PRO A 146 6.65 -14.47 -15.26
CA PRO A 146 7.91 -14.23 -15.98
C PRO A 146 7.74 -13.44 -17.29
N GLU A 147 6.55 -13.47 -17.90
CA GLU A 147 6.20 -12.66 -19.08
C GLU A 147 5.96 -11.19 -18.68
N ASP A 148 5.27 -10.97 -17.56
CA ASP A 148 5.07 -9.62 -17.00
C ASP A 148 6.42 -8.99 -16.60
N LYS A 149 7.33 -9.77 -16.03
CA LYS A 149 8.69 -9.30 -15.69
C LYS A 149 9.44 -8.84 -16.94
N ARG A 150 9.45 -9.65 -18.02
CA ARG A 150 10.06 -9.26 -19.31
C ARG A 150 9.44 -7.99 -19.87
N SER A 151 8.11 -7.88 -19.83
CA SER A 151 7.41 -6.68 -20.30
C SER A 151 7.68 -5.44 -19.44
N TYR A 152 8.00 -5.61 -18.15
CA TYR A 152 8.23 -4.51 -17.22
C TYR A 152 9.66 -3.96 -17.29
N PHE A 153 10.66 -4.84 -17.34
CA PHE A 153 12.06 -4.45 -17.49
C PHE A 153 12.41 -4.07 -18.94
N GLY A 154 11.47 -4.30 -19.86
CA GLY A 154 11.77 -4.33 -21.28
C GLY A 154 12.53 -5.61 -21.62
N GLU A 155 12.34 -6.10 -22.83
CA GLU A 155 13.46 -6.73 -23.51
C GLU A 155 14.48 -5.60 -23.70
N GLU A 156 15.27 -5.25 -22.67
CA GLU A 156 16.59 -4.71 -22.92
C GLU A 156 17.28 -5.81 -23.69
N GLU A 157 17.15 -5.69 -25.02
CA GLU A 157 17.93 -6.30 -26.05
C GLU A 157 19.31 -6.56 -25.45
N ASP A 158 19.68 -7.84 -25.37
CA ASP A 158 20.97 -8.39 -24.99
C ASP A 158 22.05 -7.97 -26.01
N ASP A 159 21.96 -6.74 -26.53
CA ASP A 159 22.88 -6.13 -27.48
C ASP A 159 24.08 -5.60 -26.66
N ASP A 160 25.16 -6.40 -26.70
CA ASP A 160 26.54 -5.99 -26.39
C ASP A 160 27.07 -6.24 -24.97
N VAL A 161 26.72 -7.38 -24.33
CA VAL A 161 27.70 -8.09 -23.44
C VAL A 161 28.30 -9.31 -24.15
N GLY A 162 28.29 -9.26 -25.49
CA GLY A 162 29.18 -10.00 -26.37
C GLY A 162 30.53 -9.31 -26.55
N LYS A 163 31.20 -8.92 -25.46
CA LYS A 163 32.66 -8.69 -25.52
C LYS A 163 33.36 -9.31 -24.31
N PRO A 164 33.65 -10.61 -24.35
CA PRO A 164 34.81 -11.13 -23.62
C PRO A 164 36.02 -10.34 -24.15
N LYS A 165 36.44 -9.31 -23.42
CA LYS A 165 37.80 -8.80 -23.57
C LYS A 165 38.68 -9.76 -22.77
N ASP A 166 39.02 -10.86 -23.46
CA ASP A 166 40.36 -11.44 -23.49
C ASP A 166 41.29 -10.79 -22.45
N ALA A 167 41.52 -11.47 -21.33
CA ALA A 167 42.76 -12.21 -21.18
C ALA A 167 43.99 -11.31 -21.38
N GLU A 168 44.23 -10.43 -20.42
CA GLU A 168 45.61 -10.09 -20.04
C GLU A 168 45.73 -10.32 -18.53
N GLU A 169 46.12 -11.56 -18.21
CA GLU A 169 47.27 -11.87 -17.36
C GLU A 169 47.89 -10.63 -16.67
N SER A 170 47.49 -10.37 -15.42
CA SER A 170 48.31 -9.60 -14.49
C SER A 170 48.48 -10.42 -13.22
N ASP A 171 49.61 -11.11 -13.22
CA ASP A 171 50.33 -11.74 -12.13
C ASP A 171 50.52 -10.78 -10.92
N GLU A 172 50.81 -11.36 -9.75
CA GLU A 172 51.37 -10.71 -8.52
C GLU A 172 50.37 -9.94 -7.61
N GLU A 173 50.17 -10.19 -6.30
CA GLU A 173 50.78 -11.05 -5.26
C GLU A 173 49.76 -11.21 -4.09
N PRO A 174 49.70 -12.35 -3.38
CA PRO A 174 48.89 -12.51 -2.17
C PRO A 174 49.57 -11.87 -0.94
N GLY A 175 49.25 -10.60 -0.67
CA GLY A 175 49.63 -9.92 0.57
C GLY A 175 48.86 -10.45 1.79
N THR A 176 49.48 -11.33 2.56
CA THR A 176 49.08 -11.74 3.91
C THR A 176 49.08 -10.53 4.86
N PHE A 177 47.93 -9.92 5.10
CA PHE A 177 47.81 -8.87 6.12
C PHE A 177 47.45 -9.49 7.48
N ALA A 178 48.49 -9.82 8.24
CA ALA A 178 48.42 -10.16 9.65
C ALA A 178 48.05 -8.92 10.48
N TRP A 179 47.05 -9.06 11.36
CA TRP A 179 46.82 -8.10 12.45
C TRP A 179 47.02 -8.85 13.77
N GLU A 180 48.22 -8.74 14.34
CA GLU A 180 48.49 -8.95 15.78
C GLU A 180 48.38 -7.62 16.55
#